data_AF-A0A534U5J5-F1
#
_entry.id   AF-A0A534U5J5-F1
#
_cell.length_a   1.000
_cell.length_b   1.000
_cell.length_c   1.000
_cell.angle_alpha   90.00
_cell.angle_beta   90.00
_cell.angle_gamma   90.00
#
_symmetry.space_group_name_H-M   'P 1'
#
loop_
_entity.id
_entity.type
_entity.pdbx_description
1 polymer ?
#
loop_
_entity_poly.entity_id
_entity_poly.type
_entity_poly.pdbx_seq_one_letter_code
_entity_poly.pdbx_strand_id
1 'polypeptide(L)'
;MTRLLVASTWKSTSRLLVAAALIVMVLATSADAKSPVRFTPDGTTILVNKDVGTERWAISLDTERATVSGNVLIGADDARFLWCGITDALGDPTDLAQQTLVMHCFYGDPCTDVASCAPGFSGWHSIGEVQIPGTFFLP
;
A
#
# COMPACT_ATOMS: atom_id res chain seq x y z
N MET A 1 -13.25 60.72 -48.07
CA MET A 1 -14.07 61.94 -47.84
C MET A 1 -15.16 61.53 -46.84
N THR A 2 -15.38 62.06 -45.64
CA THR A 2 -14.88 63.22 -44.89
C THR A 2 -15.37 63.04 -43.43
N ARG A 3 -14.46 63.19 -42.44
CA ARG A 3 -14.55 63.62 -41.01
C ARG A 3 -15.90 63.47 -40.26
N LEU A 4 -15.94 63.05 -38.99
CA LEU A 4 -15.43 63.80 -37.83
C LEU A 4 -15.24 62.93 -36.57
N LEU A 5 -14.17 63.25 -35.85
CA LEU A 5 -13.87 62.85 -34.48
C LEU A 5 -14.69 63.70 -33.49
N VAL A 6 -15.15 63.10 -32.39
CA VAL A 6 -15.42 63.82 -31.14
C VAL A 6 -14.47 63.27 -30.09
N ALA A 7 -13.54 64.13 -29.67
CA ALA A 7 -12.71 63.92 -28.51
C ALA A 7 -13.51 64.26 -27.25
N SER A 8 -13.47 63.38 -26.24
CA SER A 8 -13.93 63.68 -24.89
C SER A 8 -12.81 63.31 -23.91
N THR A 9 -12.22 64.37 -23.37
CA THR A 9 -11.10 64.47 -22.42
C THR A 9 -11.41 63.78 -21.08
N TRP A 10 -10.51 62.91 -20.60
CA TRP A 10 -9.56 63.15 -19.50
C TRP A 10 -10.16 63.11 -18.08
N LYS A 11 -9.82 62.06 -17.30
CA LYS A 11 -9.03 62.18 -16.05
C LYS A 11 -8.70 60.83 -15.43
N SER A 12 -7.39 60.63 -15.30
CA SER A 12 -6.69 59.61 -14.53
C SER A 12 -7.09 59.64 -13.06
N THR A 13 -7.22 58.46 -12.45
CA THR A 13 -6.55 58.19 -11.17
C THR A 13 -6.21 56.71 -11.07
N SER A 14 -4.95 56.40 -11.38
CA SER A 14 -4.27 55.17 -10.97
C SER A 14 -4.34 55.03 -9.44
N ARG A 15 -4.97 53.97 -8.95
CA ARG A 15 -4.77 53.49 -7.57
C ARG A 15 -3.92 52.23 -7.66
N LEU A 16 -2.61 52.41 -7.57
CA LEU A 16 -1.66 51.33 -7.32
C LEU A 16 -1.97 50.73 -5.95
N LEU A 17 -2.70 49.62 -5.92
CA LEU A 17 -2.79 48.77 -4.74
C LEU A 17 -1.60 47.81 -4.79
N VAL A 18 -0.54 48.12 -4.06
CA VAL A 18 0.55 47.16 -3.79
C VAL A 18 0.01 46.17 -2.76
N ALA A 19 -0.56 45.06 -3.22
CA ALA A 19 -0.87 43.92 -2.37
C ALA A 19 0.42 43.13 -2.14
N ALA A 20 1.02 43.26 -0.96
CA ALA A 20 2.11 42.40 -0.52
C ALA A 20 1.57 40.98 -0.27
N ALA A 21 1.78 40.07 -1.22
CA ALA A 21 1.46 38.67 -1.06
C ALA A 21 2.50 38.00 -0.14
N LEU A 22 2.11 37.69 1.10
CA LEU A 22 2.87 36.79 1.97
C LEU A 22 2.81 35.37 1.36
N ILE A 23 3.89 34.98 0.68
CA ILE A 23 4.09 33.60 0.24
C ILE A 23 4.49 32.79 1.48
N VAL A 24 3.54 32.11 2.10
CA VAL A 24 3.82 31.08 3.11
C VAL A 24 4.33 29.86 2.36
N MET A 25 5.66 29.69 2.32
CA MET A 25 6.28 28.45 1.85
C MET A 25 5.99 27.35 2.87
N VAL A 26 5.00 26.51 2.59
CA VAL A 26 4.84 25.24 3.29
C VAL A 26 5.99 24.35 2.87
N LEU A 27 7.01 24.23 3.72
CA LEU A 27 8.04 23.22 3.59
C LEU A 27 7.35 21.86 3.81
N ALA A 28 7.01 21.17 2.73
CA ALA A 28 6.67 19.77 2.79
C ALA A 28 7.92 19.03 3.24
N THR A 29 8.01 18.71 4.53
CA THR A 29 9.01 17.76 5.02
C THR A 29 8.66 16.43 4.38
N SER A 30 9.49 15.95 3.46
CA SER A 30 9.47 14.56 3.03
C SER A 30 9.73 13.72 4.29
N ALA A 31 8.67 13.24 4.93
CA ALA A 31 8.82 12.21 5.94
C ALA A 31 9.35 10.99 5.20
N ASP A 32 10.60 10.61 5.46
CA ASP A 32 11.15 9.36 4.97
C ASP A 32 10.24 8.25 5.47
N ALA A 33 9.48 7.64 4.55
CA ALA A 33 8.54 6.60 4.91
C ALA A 33 9.38 5.43 5.41
N LYS A 34 9.21 5.07 6.69
CA LYS A 34 9.87 3.89 7.25
C LYS A 34 9.48 2.68 6.43
N SER A 35 10.43 1.79 6.18
CA SER A 35 10.15 0.54 5.48
C SER A 35 8.96 -0.17 6.15
N PRO A 36 7.95 -0.57 5.35
CA PRO A 36 6.83 -1.34 5.87
C PRO A 36 7.20 -2.81 6.12
N VAL A 37 8.48 -3.17 5.92
CA VAL A 37 8.98 -4.53 6.00
C VAL A 37 10.08 -4.66 7.06
N ARG A 38 10.10 -5.79 7.77
CA ARG A 38 11.13 -6.10 8.77
C ARG A 38 11.40 -7.60 8.85
N PHE A 39 12.68 -7.98 8.88
CA PHE A 39 13.08 -9.35 9.21
C PHE A 39 12.92 -9.62 10.71
N THR A 40 12.51 -10.85 11.04
CA THR A 40 12.63 -11.37 12.41
C THR A 40 14.09 -11.48 12.83
N PRO A 41 14.40 -11.48 14.15
CA PRO A 41 15.79 -11.50 14.63
C PRO A 41 16.63 -12.71 14.16
N ASP A 42 15.98 -13.84 13.87
CA ASP A 42 16.58 -15.05 13.32
C ASP A 42 16.74 -15.02 11.79
N GLY A 43 16.16 -14.02 11.11
CA GLY A 43 16.26 -13.82 9.67
C GLY A 43 15.41 -14.76 8.82
N THR A 44 14.60 -15.64 9.43
CA THR A 44 13.82 -16.68 8.73
C THR A 44 12.48 -16.19 8.21
N THR A 45 11.99 -15.07 8.77
CA THR A 45 10.67 -14.54 8.47
C THR A 45 10.75 -13.07 8.12
N ILE A 46 10.05 -12.69 7.06
CA ILE A 46 9.85 -11.31 6.66
C ILE A 46 8.45 -10.87 7.08
N LEU A 47 8.36 -9.83 7.91
CA LEU A 47 7.12 -9.21 8.36
C LEU A 47 6.78 -8.01 7.48
N VAL A 48 5.54 -7.90 7.03
CA VAL A 48 5.02 -6.82 6.18
C VAL A 48 3.86 -6.12 6.90
N ASN A 49 3.87 -4.80 6.94
CA ASN A 49 2.77 -3.95 7.39
C ASN A 49 2.65 -2.73 6.46
N LYS A 50 1.83 -2.83 5.41
CA LYS A 50 1.64 -1.76 4.41
C LYS A 50 0.21 -1.65 3.94
N ASP A 51 -0.08 -0.50 3.35
CA ASP A 51 -1.32 -0.26 2.64
C ASP A 51 -1.19 -0.69 1.17
N VAL A 52 -2.19 -1.40 0.66
CA VAL A 52 -2.35 -1.78 -0.74
C VAL A 52 -3.72 -1.30 -1.19
N GLY A 53 -3.78 -0.23 -1.96
CA GLY A 53 -5.05 0.45 -2.24
C GLY A 53 -5.71 0.96 -0.95
N THR A 54 -6.91 0.46 -0.64
CA THR A 54 -7.67 0.80 0.57
C THR A 54 -7.51 -0.22 1.70
N GLU A 55 -6.69 -1.24 1.50
CA GLU A 55 -6.53 -2.36 2.42
C GLU A 55 -5.23 -2.23 3.20
N ARG A 56 -5.24 -2.65 4.47
CA ARG A 56 -4.02 -2.76 5.27
C ARG A 56 -3.61 -4.22 5.41
N TRP A 57 -2.45 -4.55 4.86
CA TRP A 57 -1.88 -5.88 4.85
C TRP A 57 -0.87 -6.05 5.99
N ALA A 58 -1.14 -7.01 6.87
CA ALA A 58 -0.26 -7.41 7.96
C ALA A 58 0.05 -8.91 7.82
N ILE A 59 1.13 -9.22 7.10
CA ILE A 59 1.46 -10.61 6.72
C ILE A 59 2.93 -10.94 7.00
N SER A 60 3.23 -12.23 7.06
CA SER A 60 4.58 -12.76 7.19
C SER A 60 4.87 -13.77 6.09
N LEU A 61 6.05 -13.66 5.47
CA LEU A 61 6.65 -14.70 4.64
C LEU A 61 7.66 -15.47 5.49
N ASP A 62 7.37 -16.74 5.77
CA ASP A 62 8.29 -17.68 6.40
C ASP A 62 9.02 -18.46 5.29
N THR A 63 10.31 -18.19 5.12
CA THR A 63 11.10 -18.77 4.03
C THR A 63 11.51 -20.21 4.30
N GLU A 64 11.53 -20.64 5.57
CA GLU A 64 11.86 -22.03 5.92
C GLU A 64 10.66 -22.95 5.72
N ARG A 65 9.46 -22.46 6.05
CA ARG A 65 8.21 -23.21 5.88
C ARG A 65 7.58 -23.04 4.51
N ALA A 66 8.11 -22.13 3.68
CA ALA A 66 7.56 -21.78 2.38
C ALA A 66 6.08 -21.38 2.47
N THR A 67 5.76 -20.51 3.44
CA THR A 67 4.37 -20.07 3.69
C THR A 67 4.25 -18.56 3.80
N VAL A 68 3.14 -18.03 3.33
CA VAL A 68 2.70 -16.66 3.62
C VAL A 68 1.44 -16.74 4.49
N SER A 69 1.41 -16.01 5.59
CA SER A 69 0.22 -15.98 6.47
C SER A 69 0.03 -14.62 7.11
N GLY A 70 -1.16 -14.35 7.62
CA GLY A 70 -1.47 -13.11 8.34
C GLY A 70 -2.90 -12.65 8.07
N ASN A 71 -3.09 -11.35 7.99
CA ASN A 71 -4.40 -10.77 7.76
C ASN A 71 -4.38 -9.52 6.87
N VAL A 72 -5.53 -9.26 6.25
CA VAL A 72 -5.85 -8.02 5.53
C VAL A 72 -7.00 -7.35 6.26
N LEU A 73 -6.86 -6.06 6.54
CA LEU A 73 -7.95 -5.22 7.06
C LEU A 73 -8.58 -4.45 5.89
N ILE A 74 -9.87 -4.65 5.69
CA ILE A 74 -10.69 -3.96 4.69
C ILE A 74 -11.49 -2.87 5.42
N GLY A 75 -10.89 -1.68 5.58
CA GLY A 75 -11.42 -0.67 6.50
C GLY A 75 -11.04 -0.93 7.96
N ALA A 76 -11.83 -0.43 8.91
CA ALA A 76 -11.43 -0.42 10.33
C ALA A 76 -11.56 -1.79 11.02
N ASP A 77 -12.63 -2.55 10.74
CA ASP A 77 -13.02 -3.72 11.53
C ASP A 77 -13.23 -5.00 10.70
N ASP A 78 -13.00 -4.97 9.39
CA ASP A 78 -13.24 -6.12 8.51
C ASP A 78 -11.92 -6.87 8.22
N ALA A 79 -11.51 -7.70 9.17
CA ALA A 79 -10.33 -8.55 9.02
C ALA A 79 -10.65 -9.80 8.18
N ARG A 80 -9.75 -10.13 7.25
CA ARG A 80 -9.68 -11.43 6.59
C ARG A 80 -8.34 -12.06 6.89
N PHE A 81 -8.34 -13.32 7.29
CA PHE A 81 -7.11 -14.07 7.53
C PHE A 81 -6.71 -14.80 6.27
N LEU A 82 -5.41 -14.90 6.01
CA LEU A 82 -4.85 -15.59 4.86
C LEU A 82 -3.80 -16.60 5.28
N TRP A 83 -3.76 -17.70 4.54
CA TRP A 83 -2.69 -18.67 4.60
C TRP A 83 -2.45 -19.18 3.18
N CYS A 84 -1.19 -19.16 2.76
CA CYS A 84 -0.75 -19.59 1.45
C CYS A 84 0.46 -20.51 1.60
N GLY A 85 0.41 -21.65 0.93
CA GLY A 85 1.60 -22.48 0.71
C GLY A 85 2.26 -22.06 -0.60
N ILE A 86 3.55 -21.75 -0.58
CA ILE A 86 4.34 -21.51 -1.79
C ILE A 86 4.55 -22.86 -2.47
N THR A 87 4.12 -22.94 -3.73
CA THR A 87 4.20 -24.15 -4.55
C THR A 87 5.34 -24.07 -5.56
N ASP A 88 5.74 -22.86 -5.95
CA ASP A 88 6.85 -22.61 -6.86
C ASP A 88 7.40 -21.18 -6.69
N ALA A 89 8.60 -20.91 -7.20
CA ALA A 89 9.18 -19.58 -7.28
C ALA A 89 9.89 -19.41 -8.63
N LEU A 90 9.34 -18.54 -9.49
CA LEU A 90 9.87 -18.27 -10.82
C LEU A 90 10.93 -17.17 -10.75
N GLY A 91 12.09 -17.34 -11.39
CA GLY A 91 13.16 -16.34 -11.42
C GLY A 91 14.48 -16.86 -10.85
N ASP A 92 15.34 -15.97 -10.37
CA ASP A 92 16.61 -16.34 -9.73
C ASP A 92 16.33 -16.94 -8.33
N PRO A 93 16.66 -18.22 -8.06
CA PRO A 93 16.40 -18.85 -6.76
C PRO A 93 17.21 -18.24 -5.61
N THR A 94 18.21 -17.41 -5.88
CA THR A 94 19.08 -16.78 -4.88
C THR A 94 18.74 -15.32 -4.57
N ASP A 95 17.85 -14.69 -5.35
CA ASP A 95 17.48 -13.29 -5.21
C ASP A 95 15.95 -13.13 -5.19
N LEU A 96 15.38 -12.93 -4.00
CA LEU A 96 13.95 -12.73 -3.81
C LEU A 96 13.41 -11.53 -4.62
N ALA A 97 14.22 -10.50 -4.89
CA ALA A 97 13.78 -9.35 -5.68
C ALA A 97 13.48 -9.71 -7.14
N GLN A 98 14.07 -10.81 -7.63
CA GLN A 98 13.87 -11.31 -8.99
C GLN A 98 12.89 -12.48 -9.06
N GLN A 99 12.29 -12.87 -7.93
CA GLN A 99 11.35 -13.97 -7.87
C GLN A 99 9.90 -13.50 -8.05
N THR A 100 9.09 -14.37 -8.65
CA THR A 100 7.62 -14.36 -8.52
C THR A 100 7.23 -15.62 -7.76
N LEU A 101 6.68 -15.43 -6.56
CA LEU A 101 6.22 -16.53 -5.72
C LEU A 101 4.86 -17.01 -6.25
N VAL A 102 4.78 -18.29 -6.57
CA VAL A 102 3.53 -18.97 -6.96
C VAL A 102 3.03 -19.72 -5.73
N MET A 103 1.80 -19.48 -5.33
CA MET A 103 1.26 -20.00 -4.08
C MET A 103 -0.19 -20.42 -4.22
N HIS A 104 -0.57 -21.50 -3.54
CA HIS A 104 -1.97 -21.86 -3.37
C HIS A 104 -2.48 -21.29 -2.04
N CYS A 105 -3.47 -20.41 -2.14
CA CYS A 105 -3.92 -19.59 -1.02
C CYS A 105 -5.32 -19.95 -0.55
N PHE A 106 -5.56 -19.64 0.72
CA PHE A 106 -6.83 -19.76 1.40
C PHE A 106 -7.10 -18.48 2.19
N TYR A 107 -8.37 -18.12 2.33
CA TYR A 107 -8.80 -17.12 3.31
C TYR A 107 -9.75 -17.72 4.34
N GLY A 108 -9.77 -17.11 5.52
CA GLY A 108 -10.72 -17.42 6.58
C GLY A 108 -11.35 -16.15 7.13
N ASP A 109 -12.63 -16.23 7.47
CA ASP A 109 -13.30 -15.19 8.24
C ASP A 109 -12.86 -15.24 9.71
N PRO A 110 -13.00 -14.13 10.47
CA PRO A 110 -12.71 -14.13 11.90
C PRO A 110 -13.54 -15.19 12.64
N CYS A 111 -12.90 -15.90 13.56
CA CYS A 111 -13.62 -16.84 14.42
C CYS A 111 -14.48 -16.09 15.44
N THR A 112 -15.69 -16.59 15.73
CA THR A 112 -16.49 -16.07 16.85
C THR A 112 -15.85 -16.37 18.20
N ASP A 113 -15.22 -17.53 18.32
CA ASP A 113 -14.31 -17.90 19.39
C ASP A 113 -13.22 -18.85 18.85
N VAL A 114 -12.05 -18.93 19.49
CA VAL A 114 -10.93 -19.73 18.97
C VAL A 114 -11.27 -21.23 18.89
N ALA A 115 -12.16 -21.74 19.75
CA ALA A 115 -12.55 -23.14 19.72
C ALA A 115 -13.44 -23.46 18.51
N SER A 116 -14.27 -22.50 18.05
CA SER A 116 -15.13 -22.65 16.87
C SER A 116 -14.37 -22.87 15.56
N CYS A 117 -13.08 -22.49 15.51
CA CYS A 117 -12.21 -22.67 14.36
C CYS A 117 -10.99 -23.58 14.65
N ALA A 118 -10.96 -24.25 15.81
CA ALA A 118 -9.89 -25.18 16.19
C ALA A 118 -10.36 -26.64 16.19
N PRO A 119 -9.52 -27.62 15.81
CA PRO A 119 -8.40 -27.56 14.87
C PRO A 119 -8.79 -28.08 13.47
N GLY A 120 -8.33 -27.40 12.41
CA GLY A 120 -8.43 -27.90 11.03
C GLY A 120 -8.63 -26.79 9.99
N PHE A 121 -8.81 -27.20 8.73
CA PHE A 121 -9.15 -26.31 7.61
C PHE A 121 -10.64 -25.87 7.61
N SER A 122 -11.40 -26.16 8.67
CA SER A 122 -12.79 -25.71 8.78
C SER A 122 -12.86 -24.18 8.81
N GLY A 123 -13.58 -23.58 7.86
CA GLY A 123 -13.68 -22.13 7.71
C GLY A 123 -12.62 -21.51 6.78
N TRP A 124 -11.69 -22.31 6.25
CA TRP A 124 -10.78 -21.87 5.19
C TRP A 124 -11.39 -22.13 3.82
N HIS A 125 -11.34 -21.12 2.96
CA HIS A 125 -11.83 -21.14 1.60
C HIS A 125 -10.67 -20.93 0.64
N SER A 126 -10.46 -21.88 -0.29
CA SER A 126 -9.42 -21.72 -1.32
C SER A 126 -9.76 -20.54 -2.24
N ILE A 127 -8.75 -19.73 -2.53
CA ILE A 127 -8.78 -18.69 -3.56
C ILE A 127 -7.95 -19.08 -4.79
N GLY A 128 -7.48 -20.33 -4.83
CA GLY A 128 -6.69 -20.88 -5.92
C GLY A 128 -5.24 -20.43 -5.90
N GLU A 129 -4.64 -20.44 -7.09
CA GLU A 129 -3.27 -20.00 -7.30
C GLU A 129 -3.18 -18.48 -7.34
N VAL A 130 -2.23 -17.93 -6.60
CA VAL A 130 -1.91 -16.51 -6.55
C VAL A 130 -0.42 -16.36 -6.87
N GLN A 131 -0.08 -15.30 -7.59
CA GLN A 131 1.31 -14.94 -7.91
C GLN A 131 1.63 -13.56 -7.35
N ILE A 132 2.68 -13.47 -6.55
CA ILE A 132 3.13 -12.21 -5.93
C ILE A 132 4.62 -12.02 -6.22
N PRO A 133 5.06 -10.85 -6.71
CA PRO A 133 6.47 -10.57 -6.89
C PRO A 133 7.17 -10.52 -5.52
N GLY A 134 8.37 -11.07 -5.42
CA GLY A 134 9.13 -11.10 -4.17
C GLY A 134 9.48 -9.69 -3.65
N THR A 135 9.51 -8.68 -4.53
CA THR A 135 9.59 -7.26 -4.16
C THR A 135 8.46 -6.78 -3.26
N PHE A 136 7.33 -7.50 -3.19
CA PHE A 136 6.28 -7.21 -2.22
C PHE A 136 6.78 -7.35 -0.77
N PHE A 137 7.73 -8.25 -0.54
CA PHE A 137 8.31 -8.59 0.76
C PHE A 137 9.66 -7.91 0.99
N LEU A 138 10.02 -6.90 0.20
CA LEU A 138 11.27 -6.17 0.36
C LEU A 138 10.98 -4.69 0.68
N PRO A 139 11.92 -3.99 1.36
CA PRO A 139 11.84 -2.55 1.57
C PRO A 139 11.72 -1.74 0.28
#